data_AF-A0A1J4K7Q8-F1
#
_entry.id   AF-A0A1J4K7Q8-F1
#
_cell.length_a   1.000
_cell.length_b   1.000
_cell.length_c   1.000
_cell.angle_alpha   90.00
_cell.angle_beta   90.00
_cell.angle_gamma   90.00
#
_symmetry.space_group_name_H-M   'P 1'
#
loop_
_entity.id
_entity.type
_entity.pdbx_description
1 polymer ?
#
loop_
_entity_poly.entity_id
_entity_poly.type
_entity_poly.pdbx_seq_one_letter_code
_entity_poly.pdbx_strand_id
1 'polypeptide(L)'
;MIDEIDYSLYYDDDDFPEDQDINCTYPNTFKDDGFCSCIEGFEGDPYDPNGCYKCMETCGENAECVFPGTCKCMMGYEGNPTKKCEIILPKILNMSTNFSFVEGGTLVTVSYSYNNVGPFSAFCKFGDRYVNAEITNTKQKFITCRAPPKQPQIVNFYISFDGHHWSTEDVKFEYKIQFTIVNIVPFVFLYFGLIGVIALILYCSFRKKIMQPTKEEKEPFFNDPERPRKRRQRARRRGHL
;
A
#
# COMPACT_ATOMS: atom_id res chain seq x y z
N MET A 1 25.88 20.20 8.21
CA MET A 1 25.72 21.52 7.60
C MET A 1 24.30 21.60 7.12
N ILE A 2 23.41 22.01 8.02
CA ILE A 2 22.02 22.38 7.71
C ILE A 2 21.99 23.84 8.16
N ASP A 3 21.84 24.74 7.20
CA ASP A 3 21.80 26.17 7.45
C ASP A 3 20.47 26.50 8.14
N GLU A 4 20.56 27.14 9.31
CA GLU A 4 19.44 27.81 9.97
C GLU A 4 19.00 28.98 9.08
N ILE A 5 17.77 28.89 8.56
CA ILE A 5 17.13 30.01 7.87
C ILE A 5 16.55 30.90 8.96
N ASP A 6 17.19 32.04 9.19
CA ASP A 6 16.71 33.09 10.07
C ASP A 6 15.50 33.79 9.44
N TYR A 7 14.32 33.53 10.00
CA TYR A 7 13.02 34.03 9.51
C TYR A 7 12.68 35.43 10.03
N SER A 8 13.54 36.09 10.81
CA SER A 8 13.25 37.41 11.40
C SER A 8 13.58 38.61 10.50
N LEU A 9 13.95 38.39 9.24
CA LEU A 9 14.36 39.45 8.30
C LEU A 9 13.29 39.85 7.27
N TYR A 10 12.02 39.44 7.45
CA TYR A 10 10.95 39.63 6.46
C TYR A 10 9.63 40.16 7.02
N TYR A 11 9.67 40.89 8.13
CA TYR A 11 8.54 41.69 8.58
C TYR A 11 9.06 43.08 8.95
N ASP A 12 8.84 44.04 8.06
CA ASP A 12 8.97 45.45 8.38
C ASP A 12 7.86 45.79 9.39
N ASP A 13 8.24 46.15 10.62
CA ASP A 13 7.33 46.51 11.72
C ASP A 13 6.53 47.82 11.44
N ASP A 14 6.77 48.49 10.31
CA ASP A 14 6.26 49.84 10.00
C ASP A 14 5.02 49.88 9.09
N ASP A 15 4.43 48.73 8.73
CA ASP A 15 3.25 48.66 7.85
C ASP A 15 2.00 48.08 8.54
N PHE A 16 1.91 48.20 9.87
CA PHE A 16 0.61 48.09 10.53
C PHE A 16 -0.15 49.40 10.25
N PRO A 17 -1.23 49.39 9.47
CA PRO A 17 -2.00 50.59 9.22
C PRO A 17 -2.46 51.16 10.57
N GLU A 18 -1.93 52.33 10.94
CA GLU A 18 -2.41 53.15 12.04
C GLU A 18 -3.93 53.29 11.89
N ASP A 19 -4.65 52.75 12.89
CA ASP A 19 -6.01 53.12 13.25
C ASP A 19 -6.93 53.33 12.03
N GLN A 20 -7.13 52.28 11.22
CA GLN A 20 -8.34 52.28 10.39
C GLN A 20 -9.50 52.40 11.36
N ASP A 21 -10.27 53.49 11.23
CA ASP A 21 -11.41 53.81 12.07
C ASP A 21 -12.48 52.72 11.86
N ILE A 22 -12.31 51.57 12.53
CA ILE A 22 -13.19 50.41 12.42
C ILE A 22 -14.54 50.85 12.96
N ASN A 23 -15.48 51.07 12.03
CA ASN A 23 -16.82 51.52 12.34
C ASN A 23 -17.77 50.31 12.35
N CYS A 24 -18.10 49.85 13.55
CA CYS A 24 -19.00 48.71 13.80
C CYS A 24 -20.45 49.07 13.47
N THR A 25 -20.74 49.14 12.18
CA THR A 25 -22.01 49.62 11.63
C THR A 25 -23.01 48.50 11.36
N TYR A 26 -22.58 47.24 11.45
CA TYR A 26 -23.43 46.08 11.20
C TYR A 26 -24.38 45.81 12.38
N PRO A 27 -25.54 45.19 12.13
CA PRO A 27 -26.57 44.98 13.15
C PRO A 27 -26.05 44.30 14.42
N ASN A 28 -26.47 44.81 15.58
CA ASN A 28 -26.15 44.27 16.91
C ASN A 28 -24.64 44.12 17.20
N THR A 29 -23.82 45.00 16.64
CA THR A 29 -22.39 45.10 16.93
C THR A 29 -22.09 46.36 17.73
N PHE A 30 -20.98 46.37 18.47
CA PHE A 30 -20.43 47.54 19.13
C PHE A 30 -18.90 47.51 19.09
N LYS A 31 -18.25 48.66 19.27
CA LYS A 31 -16.79 48.77 19.32
C LYS A 31 -16.31 48.50 20.75
N ASP A 32 -15.40 47.53 20.89
CA ASP A 32 -14.78 47.10 22.15
C ASP A 32 -13.26 46.99 21.94
N ASP A 33 -12.47 47.74 22.70
CA ASP A 33 -10.99 47.80 22.58
C ASP A 33 -10.45 47.92 21.14
N GLY A 34 -11.14 48.66 20.28
CA GLY A 34 -10.73 48.88 18.89
C GLY A 34 -11.23 47.82 17.90
N PHE A 35 -11.89 46.75 18.37
CA PHE A 35 -12.48 45.70 17.55
C PHE A 35 -14.01 45.77 17.55
N CYS A 36 -14.66 45.19 16.55
CA CYS A 36 -16.10 44.97 16.61
C CYS A 36 -16.44 43.69 17.36
N SER A 37 -17.38 43.79 18.29
CA SER A 37 -17.89 42.71 19.13
C SER A 37 -19.42 42.64 19.03
N CYS A 38 -19.99 41.45 19.23
CA CYS A 38 -21.44 41.28 19.30
C CYS A 38 -21.99 41.79 20.64
N ILE A 39 -23.11 42.51 20.61
CA ILE A 39 -23.83 42.90 21.84
C ILE A 39 -24.18 41.64 22.65
N GLU A 40 -24.18 41.76 23.98
CA GLU A 40 -24.51 40.64 24.87
C GLU A 40 -25.83 39.94 24.48
N GLY A 41 -25.77 38.62 24.31
CA GLY A 41 -26.90 37.78 23.90
C GLY A 41 -27.12 37.68 22.38
N PHE A 42 -26.25 38.30 21.57
CA PHE A 42 -26.15 38.08 20.12
C PHE A 42 -24.86 37.30 19.80
N GLU A 43 -24.89 36.57 18.69
CA GLU A 43 -23.80 35.74 18.18
C GLU A 43 -23.63 35.93 16.66
N GLY A 44 -22.49 35.52 16.13
CA GLY A 44 -22.15 35.66 14.71
C GLY A 44 -20.82 36.36 14.48
N ASP A 45 -20.58 36.78 13.25
CA ASP A 45 -19.41 37.55 12.86
C ASP A 45 -19.76 39.05 12.85
N PRO A 46 -19.16 39.87 13.73
CA PRO A 46 -19.44 41.30 13.80
C PRO A 46 -18.93 42.09 12.59
N TYR A 47 -18.14 41.48 11.70
CA TYR A 47 -17.67 42.06 10.44
C TYR A 47 -18.46 41.58 9.22
N ASP A 48 -19.39 40.63 9.39
CA ASP A 48 -20.28 40.20 8.31
C ASP A 48 -21.41 41.23 8.10
N PRO A 49 -21.85 41.49 6.84
CA PRO A 49 -22.96 42.41 6.57
C PRO A 49 -24.27 42.10 7.29
N ASN A 50 -24.48 40.84 7.68
CA ASN A 50 -25.64 40.43 8.48
C ASN A 50 -25.50 40.78 9.97
N GLY A 51 -24.29 41.13 10.42
CA GLY A 51 -23.94 41.46 11.79
C GLY A 51 -24.15 40.29 12.74
N CYS A 52 -24.34 40.62 14.01
CA CYS A 52 -24.68 39.64 15.03
C CYS A 52 -26.20 39.44 15.10
N TYR A 53 -26.63 38.22 15.34
CA TYR A 53 -28.03 37.83 15.40
C TYR A 53 -28.27 36.97 16.64
N LYS A 54 -29.55 36.76 16.96
CA LYS A 54 -29.96 35.94 18.08
C LYS A 54 -30.73 34.75 17.56
N CYS A 55 -30.41 33.56 18.06
CA CYS A 55 -31.16 32.38 17.70
C CYS A 55 -32.60 32.42 18.22
N MET A 56 -33.55 32.00 17.38
CA MET A 56 -34.97 31.95 17.72
C MET A 56 -35.25 30.93 18.84
N GLU A 57 -34.48 29.84 18.86
CA GLU A 57 -34.50 28.78 19.87
C GLU A 57 -33.06 28.36 20.19
N THR A 58 -32.83 27.76 21.35
CA THR A 58 -31.52 27.20 21.70
C THR A 58 -31.21 26.01 20.79
N CYS A 59 -30.08 26.05 20.07
CA CYS A 59 -29.67 24.97 19.19
C CYS A 59 -29.24 23.73 19.98
N GLY A 60 -29.52 22.55 19.42
CA GLY A 60 -29.18 21.26 20.00
C GLY A 60 -27.70 20.89 19.85
N GLU A 61 -27.34 19.69 20.32
CA GLU A 61 -25.98 19.15 20.17
C GLU A 61 -25.57 19.07 18.68
N ASN A 62 -24.35 19.52 18.35
CA ASN A 62 -23.79 19.56 16.99
C ASN A 62 -24.62 20.39 16.00
N ALA A 63 -25.37 21.37 16.50
CA ALA A 63 -26.02 22.40 15.71
C ALA A 63 -25.42 23.76 16.03
N GLU A 64 -25.43 24.64 15.03
CA GLU A 64 -24.98 26.02 15.13
C GLU A 64 -26.14 26.96 14.79
N CYS A 65 -26.13 28.13 15.41
CA CYS A 65 -27.04 29.19 15.02
C CYS A 65 -26.52 29.86 13.74
N VAL A 66 -27.35 29.96 12.72
CA VAL A 66 -27.01 30.71 11.50
C VAL A 66 -28.00 31.83 11.23
N PHE A 67 -27.56 32.90 10.58
CA PHE A 67 -28.43 34.00 10.18
C PHE A 67 -29.63 33.48 9.35
N PRO A 68 -30.87 33.92 9.60
CA PRO A 68 -31.31 34.99 10.51
C PRO A 68 -31.76 34.50 11.90
N GLY A 69 -30.98 33.64 12.56
CA GLY A 69 -31.30 33.09 13.88
C GLY A 69 -31.92 31.69 13.85
N THR A 70 -31.61 30.89 12.83
CA THR A 70 -32.13 29.53 12.65
C THR A 70 -31.06 28.52 12.98
N CYS A 71 -31.39 27.50 13.77
CA CYS A 71 -30.47 26.40 14.02
C CYS A 71 -30.28 25.53 12.78
N LYS A 72 -29.03 25.22 12.45
CA LYS A 72 -28.66 24.22 11.43
C LYS A 72 -27.66 23.23 12.00
N CYS A 73 -27.73 21.98 11.54
CA CYS A 73 -26.69 21.01 11.88
C CYS A 73 -25.36 21.47 11.31
N MET A 74 -24.30 21.31 12.10
CA MET A 74 -22.93 21.58 11.64
C MET A 74 -22.60 20.70 10.44
N MET A 75 -21.65 21.16 9.61
CA MET A 75 -21.18 20.41 8.45
C MET A 75 -20.72 19.00 8.87
N GLY A 76 -21.27 17.97 8.23
CA GLY A 76 -21.01 16.57 8.58
C GLY A 76 -22.10 15.89 9.42
N TYR A 77 -23.11 16.64 9.88
CA TYR A 77 -24.19 16.12 10.72
C TYR A 77 -25.57 16.26 10.05
N GLU A 78 -26.53 15.42 10.44
CA GLU A 78 -27.94 15.48 10.02
C GLU A 78 -28.89 15.21 11.21
N GLY A 79 -30.14 15.65 11.11
CA GLY A 79 -31.14 15.41 12.16
C GLY A 79 -31.95 16.66 12.50
N ASN A 80 -32.34 16.79 13.77
CA ASN A 80 -33.13 17.92 14.25
C ASN A 80 -32.22 18.96 14.92
N PRO A 81 -32.03 20.14 14.31
CA PRO A 81 -31.07 21.13 14.81
C PRO A 81 -31.47 21.81 16.13
N THR A 82 -32.72 21.67 16.58
CA THR A 82 -33.15 22.18 17.91
C THR A 82 -33.07 21.12 19.01
N LYS A 83 -32.74 19.87 18.66
CA LYS A 83 -32.61 18.77 19.63
C LYS A 83 -31.21 18.16 19.61
N LYS A 84 -30.86 17.54 18.49
CA LYS A 84 -29.60 16.82 18.30
C LYS A 84 -29.37 16.54 16.82
N CYS A 85 -28.17 16.85 16.36
CA CYS A 85 -27.67 16.42 15.08
C CYS A 85 -26.71 15.23 15.27
N GLU A 86 -26.91 14.19 14.48
CA GLU A 86 -26.12 12.96 14.46
C GLU A 86 -25.13 13.01 13.31
N ILE A 87 -23.95 12.41 13.50
CA ILE A 87 -22.94 12.41 12.46
C ILE A 87 -23.39 11.57 11.26
N ILE A 88 -23.20 12.09 10.05
CA ILE A 88 -23.48 11.34 8.83
C ILE A 88 -22.32 10.38 8.58
N LEU A 89 -22.60 9.08 8.55
CA LEU A 89 -21.61 8.07 8.20
C LEU A 89 -21.58 7.85 6.68
N PRO A 90 -20.40 7.74 6.06
CA PRO A 90 -20.31 7.36 4.66
C PRO A 90 -20.79 5.93 4.45
N LYS A 91 -21.47 5.69 3.33
CA LYS A 91 -21.94 4.36 2.94
C LYS A 91 -21.13 3.82 1.78
N ILE A 92 -20.58 2.61 1.92
CA ILE A 92 -19.85 1.94 0.84
C ILE A 92 -20.85 1.41 -0.19
N LEU A 93 -20.70 1.81 -1.45
CA LEU A 93 -21.54 1.32 -2.55
C LEU A 93 -20.84 0.21 -3.34
N ASN A 94 -19.62 0.46 -3.82
CA ASN A 94 -18.83 -0.48 -4.61
C ASN A 94 -17.33 -0.30 -4.35
N MET A 95 -16.56 -1.36 -4.61
CA MET A 95 -15.10 -1.37 -4.56
C MET A 95 -14.54 -1.94 -5.88
N SER A 96 -13.45 -1.36 -6.36
CA SER A 96 -12.76 -1.85 -7.57
C SER A 96 -12.16 -3.25 -7.40
N THR A 97 -11.71 -3.56 -6.19
CA THR A 97 -11.19 -4.87 -5.78
C THR A 97 -11.46 -5.11 -4.30
N ASN A 98 -11.63 -6.36 -3.92
CA ASN A 98 -11.81 -6.82 -2.55
C ASN A 98 -10.60 -7.61 -2.02
N PHE A 99 -9.45 -7.52 -2.68
CA PHE A 99 -8.23 -8.18 -2.25
C PHE A 99 -6.96 -7.36 -2.55
N SER A 100 -5.90 -7.69 -1.83
CA SER A 100 -4.53 -7.23 -2.08
C SER A 100 -3.56 -8.40 -1.85
N PHE A 101 -2.32 -8.24 -2.28
CA PHE A 101 -1.25 -9.16 -1.89
C PHE A 101 -0.66 -8.76 -0.53
N VAL A 102 0.05 -9.67 0.14
CA VAL A 102 0.63 -9.42 1.47
C VAL A 102 1.61 -8.25 1.51
N GLU A 103 2.25 -7.95 0.37
CA GLU A 103 3.12 -6.80 0.18
C GLU A 103 2.36 -5.46 0.20
N GLY A 104 1.03 -5.49 0.07
CA GLY A 104 0.18 -4.32 -0.03
C GLY A 104 0.34 -3.60 -1.37
N GLY A 105 0.13 -2.28 -1.37
CA GLY A 105 0.33 -1.42 -2.53
C GLY A 105 -0.81 -1.44 -3.55
N THR A 106 -1.77 -2.37 -3.45
CA THR A 106 -2.94 -2.41 -4.32
C THR A 106 -3.78 -1.14 -4.15
N LEU A 107 -4.11 -0.49 -5.27
CA LEU A 107 -5.01 0.66 -5.29
C LEU A 107 -6.45 0.18 -5.30
N VAL A 108 -7.20 0.59 -4.29
CA VAL A 108 -8.61 0.26 -4.08
C VAL A 108 -9.42 1.53 -4.26
N THR A 109 -10.23 1.58 -5.31
CA THR A 109 -11.14 2.70 -5.56
C THR A 109 -12.52 2.32 -5.02
N VAL A 110 -13.08 3.17 -4.18
CA VAL A 110 -14.35 2.96 -3.49
C VAL A 110 -15.32 4.04 -3.92
N SER A 111 -16.50 3.64 -4.40
CA SER A 111 -17.63 4.55 -4.61
C SER A 111 -18.49 4.58 -3.37
N TYR A 112 -18.90 5.77 -2.93
CA TYR A 112 -19.64 5.94 -1.69
C TYR A 112 -20.89 6.82 -1.85
N SER A 113 -21.82 6.69 -0.92
CA SER A 113 -22.91 7.66 -0.73
C SER A 113 -22.66 8.48 0.53
N TYR A 114 -22.91 9.78 0.43
CA TYR A 114 -22.78 10.76 1.50
C TYR A 114 -23.73 11.93 1.23
N ASN A 115 -24.51 12.34 2.23
CA ASN A 115 -25.59 13.32 2.04
C ASN A 115 -25.09 14.76 1.95
N ASN A 116 -23.87 15.04 2.41
CA ASN A 116 -23.27 16.38 2.37
C ASN A 116 -22.41 16.61 1.13
N VAL A 117 -21.96 17.86 0.99
CA VAL A 117 -20.87 18.24 0.07
C VAL A 117 -19.69 17.31 0.34
N GLY A 118 -19.02 16.84 -0.72
CA GLY A 118 -17.95 15.84 -0.62
C GLY A 118 -16.89 16.22 0.42
N PRO A 119 -16.28 15.23 1.09
CA PRO A 119 -15.40 15.47 2.22
C PRO A 119 -14.09 16.14 1.80
N PHE A 120 -13.44 16.84 2.73
CA PHE A 120 -12.09 17.40 2.53
C PHE A 120 -10.99 16.35 2.75
N SER A 121 -11.25 15.36 3.59
CA SER A 121 -10.35 14.25 3.91
C SER A 121 -11.09 12.93 3.88
N ALA A 122 -10.39 11.85 3.56
CA ALA A 122 -10.95 10.51 3.59
C ALA A 122 -9.90 9.49 4.01
N PHE A 123 -10.36 8.39 4.60
CA PHE A 123 -9.53 7.33 5.16
C PHE A 123 -10.16 5.98 4.84
N CYS A 124 -9.32 4.99 4.52
CA CYS A 124 -9.73 3.60 4.39
C CYS A 124 -9.10 2.76 5.50
N LYS A 125 -9.88 1.88 6.11
CA LYS A 125 -9.45 1.00 7.20
C LYS A 125 -9.53 -0.46 6.76
N PHE A 126 -8.43 -1.18 6.94
CA PHE A 126 -8.23 -2.58 6.60
C PHE A 126 -8.00 -3.39 7.89
N GLY A 127 -9.10 -3.72 8.58
CA GLY A 127 -9.07 -4.31 9.91
C GLY A 127 -8.63 -3.31 10.98
N ASP A 128 -7.42 -3.47 11.49
CA ASP A 128 -6.81 -2.66 12.57
C ASP A 128 -5.94 -1.50 12.07
N ARG A 129 -5.61 -1.46 10.77
CA ARG A 129 -4.80 -0.39 10.16
C ARG A 129 -5.64 0.49 9.25
N TYR A 130 -5.42 1.79 9.26
CA TYR A 130 -6.03 2.72 8.33
C TYR A 130 -4.97 3.53 7.57
N VAL A 131 -5.36 4.02 6.39
CA VAL A 131 -4.53 4.82 5.49
C VAL A 131 -5.32 6.02 4.99
N ASN A 132 -4.62 7.09 4.62
CA ASN A 132 -5.23 8.23 3.94
C ASN A 132 -5.71 7.81 2.54
N ALA A 133 -6.84 8.38 2.14
CA ALA A 133 -7.42 8.19 0.83
C ALA A 133 -7.21 9.44 -0.04
N GLU A 134 -6.96 9.21 -1.32
CA GLU A 134 -6.93 10.27 -2.33
C GLU A 134 -8.35 10.49 -2.87
N ILE A 135 -8.81 11.74 -2.85
CA ILE A 135 -10.12 12.14 -3.35
C ILE A 135 -9.95 12.55 -4.81
N THR A 136 -10.27 11.64 -5.73
CA THR A 136 -10.02 11.84 -7.17
C THR A 136 -10.98 12.87 -7.78
N ASN A 137 -12.23 12.96 -7.30
CA ASN A 137 -13.21 13.97 -7.72
C ASN A 137 -14.38 14.07 -6.72
N THR A 138 -14.57 15.25 -6.13
CA THR A 138 -15.66 15.51 -5.15
C THR A 138 -17.07 15.40 -5.76
N LYS A 139 -17.23 15.59 -7.07
CA LYS A 139 -18.53 15.43 -7.75
C LYS A 139 -18.91 13.98 -8.00
N GLN A 140 -17.92 13.10 -8.16
CA GLN A 140 -18.17 11.71 -8.56
C GLN A 140 -18.23 10.74 -7.37
N LYS A 141 -18.02 11.21 -6.12
CA LYS A 141 -18.09 10.41 -4.88
C LYS A 141 -17.25 9.12 -4.94
N PHE A 142 -15.99 9.26 -5.37
CA PHE A 142 -14.99 8.20 -5.33
C PHE A 142 -13.81 8.61 -4.43
N ILE A 143 -13.29 7.64 -3.69
CA ILE A 143 -12.00 7.74 -3.01
C ILE A 143 -11.09 6.60 -3.43
N THR A 144 -9.78 6.82 -3.44
CA THR A 144 -8.78 5.81 -3.78
C THR A 144 -7.82 5.61 -2.62
N CYS A 145 -7.62 4.37 -2.21
CA CYS A 145 -6.80 4.00 -1.07
C CYS A 145 -5.74 2.99 -1.47
N ARG A 146 -4.54 3.11 -0.90
CA ARG A 146 -3.47 2.13 -1.10
C ARG A 146 -3.47 1.13 0.06
N ALA A 147 -3.72 -0.14 -0.23
CA ALA A 147 -3.74 -1.19 0.78
C ALA A 147 -2.36 -1.29 1.49
N PRO A 148 -2.30 -1.26 2.83
CA PRO A 148 -1.04 -1.43 3.54
C PRO A 148 -0.55 -2.90 3.50
N PRO A 149 0.75 -3.17 3.68
CA PRO A 149 1.25 -4.54 3.81
C PRO A 149 0.66 -5.23 5.05
N LYS A 150 0.22 -6.49 4.90
CA LYS A 150 -0.39 -7.29 5.98
C LYS A 150 -0.23 -8.79 5.72
N GLN A 151 -0.26 -9.58 6.79
CA GLN A 151 -0.24 -11.04 6.69
C GLN A 151 -1.52 -11.58 6.00
N PRO A 152 -1.48 -12.80 5.43
CA PRO A 152 -2.63 -13.40 4.77
C PRO A 152 -3.83 -13.52 5.72
N GLN A 153 -4.89 -12.77 5.44
CA GLN A 153 -6.07 -12.71 6.29
C GLN A 153 -7.25 -12.06 5.55
N ILE A 154 -8.47 -12.46 5.92
CA ILE A 154 -9.69 -11.70 5.60
C ILE A 154 -9.95 -10.70 6.72
N VAL A 155 -10.05 -9.42 6.37
CA VAL A 155 -10.28 -8.31 7.30
C VAL A 155 -11.54 -7.54 6.92
N ASN A 156 -12.13 -6.85 7.89
CA ASN A 156 -13.22 -5.92 7.60
C ASN A 156 -12.65 -4.64 6.97
N PHE A 157 -13.40 -4.07 6.04
CA PHE A 157 -13.07 -2.85 5.33
C PHE A 157 -14.07 -1.74 5.68
N TYR A 158 -13.56 -0.58 6.07
CA TYR A 158 -14.38 0.58 6.41
C TYR A 158 -13.81 1.85 5.77
N ILE A 159 -14.66 2.85 5.59
CA ILE A 159 -14.26 4.20 5.17
C ILE A 159 -14.69 5.24 6.20
N SER A 160 -13.95 6.34 6.29
CA SER A 160 -14.22 7.46 7.19
C SER A 160 -13.80 8.77 6.54
N PHE A 161 -14.43 9.88 6.91
CA PHE A 161 -14.08 11.23 6.43
C PHE A 161 -13.41 12.12 7.47
N ASP A 162 -13.44 11.71 8.73
CA ASP A 162 -12.85 12.42 9.87
C ASP A 162 -11.79 11.59 10.62
N GLY A 163 -11.60 10.33 10.21
CA GLY A 163 -10.66 9.39 10.83
C GLY A 163 -11.14 8.79 12.16
N HIS A 164 -12.34 9.14 12.62
CA HIS A 164 -12.87 8.72 13.91
C HIS A 164 -14.16 7.92 13.76
N HIS A 165 -15.05 8.34 12.85
CA HIS A 165 -16.34 7.72 12.60
C HIS A 165 -16.31 6.94 11.29
N TRP A 166 -16.65 5.66 11.37
CA TRP A 166 -16.46 4.69 10.29
C TRP A 166 -17.80 4.24 9.71
N SER A 167 -17.78 3.89 8.43
CA SER A 167 -18.89 3.23 7.74
C SER A 167 -19.29 1.94 8.45
N THR A 168 -20.54 1.52 8.30
CA THR A 168 -21.11 0.38 9.04
C THR A 168 -21.39 -0.86 8.19
N GLU A 169 -21.18 -0.77 6.88
CA GLU A 169 -21.35 -1.93 5.99
C GLU A 169 -20.33 -3.03 6.31
N ASP A 170 -20.79 -4.30 6.30
CA ASP A 170 -19.92 -5.45 6.53
C ASP A 170 -19.20 -5.87 5.24
N VAL A 171 -18.19 -5.09 4.86
CA VAL A 171 -17.40 -5.35 3.66
C VAL A 171 -16.11 -6.10 4.02
N LYS A 172 -15.82 -7.19 3.31
CA LYS A 172 -14.61 -8.00 3.54
C LYS A 172 -13.53 -7.70 2.51
N PHE A 173 -12.28 -7.69 2.98
CA PHE A 173 -11.09 -7.51 2.15
C PHE A 173 -10.06 -8.60 2.45
N GLU A 174 -9.51 -9.24 1.43
CA GLU A 174 -8.64 -10.41 1.57
C GLU A 174 -7.18 -10.09 1.21
N TYR A 175 -6.24 -10.46 2.08
CA TYR A 175 -4.81 -10.44 1.78
C TYR A 175 -4.34 -11.82 1.31
N LYS A 176 -3.83 -11.89 0.07
CA LYS A 176 -3.39 -13.13 -0.60
C LYS A 176 -1.87 -13.20 -0.72
N ILE A 177 -1.33 -14.40 -0.71
CA ILE A 177 0.10 -14.61 -0.99
C ILE A 177 0.32 -14.63 -2.50
N GLN A 178 1.28 -13.85 -3.00
CA GLN A 178 1.72 -13.94 -4.38
C GLN A 178 2.86 -14.95 -4.52
N PHE A 179 2.66 -16.02 -5.28
CA PHE A 179 3.74 -16.94 -5.63
C PHE A 179 4.42 -16.47 -6.92
N THR A 180 5.63 -15.91 -6.81
CA THR A 180 6.45 -15.60 -7.99
C THR A 180 7.19 -16.83 -8.48
N ILE A 181 6.97 -17.19 -9.76
CA ILE A 181 7.58 -18.35 -10.44
C ILE A 181 9.11 -18.36 -10.36
N VAL A 182 9.74 -17.18 -10.24
CA VAL A 182 11.21 -17.01 -10.15
C VAL A 182 11.82 -17.83 -9.02
N ASN A 183 11.11 -18.04 -7.90
CA ASN A 183 11.62 -18.84 -6.79
C ASN A 183 11.66 -20.34 -7.09
N ILE A 184 10.92 -20.82 -8.08
CA ILE A 184 10.81 -22.25 -8.41
C ILE A 184 11.81 -22.67 -9.50
N VAL A 185 12.17 -21.73 -10.38
CA VAL A 185 13.11 -21.92 -11.49
C VAL A 185 14.46 -22.53 -11.07
N PRO A 186 15.17 -22.06 -10.02
CA PRO A 186 16.44 -22.68 -9.61
C PRO A 186 16.26 -24.12 -9.14
N PHE A 187 15.17 -24.44 -8.42
CA PHE A 187 14.89 -25.81 -7.99
C PHE A 187 14.58 -26.73 -9.17
N VAL A 188 13.88 -26.22 -10.18
CA VAL A 188 13.59 -26.96 -11.42
C VAL A 188 14.89 -27.23 -12.20
N PHE A 189 15.78 -26.24 -12.33
CA PHE A 189 17.09 -26.44 -12.97
C PHE A 189 17.97 -27.42 -12.22
N LEU A 190 18.02 -27.35 -10.88
CA LEU A 190 18.75 -28.32 -10.05
C LEU A 190 18.20 -29.74 -10.23
N TYR A 191 16.87 -29.89 -10.26
CA TYR A 191 16.22 -31.18 -10.46
C TYR A 191 16.54 -31.79 -11.84
N PHE A 192 16.39 -31.02 -12.93
CA PHE A 192 16.76 -31.50 -14.26
C PHE A 192 18.26 -31.74 -14.43
N GLY A 193 19.10 -30.93 -13.78
CA GLY A 193 20.55 -31.14 -13.74
C GLY A 193 20.93 -32.49 -13.11
N LEU A 194 20.32 -32.83 -11.97
CA LEU A 194 20.52 -34.14 -11.31
C LEU A 194 20.09 -35.31 -12.21
N ILE A 195 18.93 -35.20 -12.86
CA ILE A 195 18.46 -36.23 -13.82
C ILE A 195 19.47 -36.41 -14.96
N GLY A 196 19.99 -35.31 -15.51
CA GLY A 196 21.00 -35.35 -16.57
C GLY A 196 22.30 -36.06 -16.15
N VAL A 197 22.79 -35.78 -14.94
CA VAL A 197 23.99 -36.43 -14.38
C VAL A 197 23.75 -37.93 -14.16
N ILE A 198 22.60 -38.31 -13.60
CA ILE A 198 22.23 -39.72 -13.40
C ILE A 198 22.15 -40.46 -14.75
N ALA A 199 21.51 -39.86 -15.75
CA ALA A 199 21.43 -40.43 -17.09
C ALA A 199 22.82 -40.61 -17.73
N LEU A 200 23.73 -39.65 -17.57
CA LEU A 200 25.13 -39.77 -18.02
C LEU A 200 25.89 -40.89 -17.30
N ILE A 201 25.72 -41.02 -15.98
CA ILE A 201 26.34 -42.12 -15.21
C ILE A 201 25.83 -43.47 -15.71
N LEU A 202 24.51 -43.61 -15.90
CA LEU A 202 23.91 -44.83 -16.43
C LEU A 202 24.43 -45.13 -17.84
N TYR A 203 24.50 -44.13 -18.72
CA TYR A 203 25.06 -44.26 -20.06
C TYR A 203 26.52 -44.73 -20.04
N CYS A 204 27.37 -44.11 -19.21
CA CYS A 204 28.76 -44.51 -19.04
C CYS A 204 28.88 -45.93 -18.47
N SER A 205 28.02 -46.31 -17.52
CA SER A 205 28.00 -47.65 -16.92
C SER A 205 27.60 -48.73 -17.95
N PHE A 206 26.65 -48.40 -18.83
CA PHE A 206 26.20 -49.28 -19.91
C PHE A 206 27.27 -49.45 -20.98
N ARG A 207 27.94 -48.36 -21.38
CA ARG A 207 29.10 -48.43 -22.29
C ARG A 207 30.23 -49.29 -21.73
N LYS A 208 30.55 -49.18 -20.43
CA LYS A 208 31.56 -50.02 -19.79
C LYS A 208 31.23 -51.51 -19.85
N LYS A 209 29.94 -51.88 -19.76
CA LYS A 209 29.50 -53.28 -19.90
C LYS A 209 29.66 -53.81 -21.34
N ILE A 210 29.46 -52.97 -22.35
CA ILE A 210 29.58 -53.36 -23.77
C ILE A 210 31.04 -53.53 -24.20
N MET A 211 31.98 -52.77 -23.63
CA MET A 211 33.42 -52.87 -23.97
C MET A 211 34.21 -53.93 -23.20
N GLN A 212 33.57 -54.80 -22.40
CA GLN A 212 34.30 -55.97 -21.88
C GLN A 212 34.45 -57.00 -22.99
N PRO A 213 35.69 -57.31 -23.45
CA PRO A 213 35.91 -58.30 -24.50
C PRO A 213 35.39 -59.66 -24.05
N THR A 214 34.69 -60.35 -24.94
CA THR A 214 34.25 -61.73 -24.75
C THR A 214 35.45 -62.60 -24.37
N LYS A 215 35.25 -63.52 -23.42
CA LYS A 215 36.34 -64.34 -22.83
C LYS A 215 37.17 -65.13 -23.86
N GLU A 216 36.65 -65.31 -25.07
CA GLU A 216 37.30 -66.02 -26.19
C GLU A 216 38.48 -65.24 -26.79
N GLU A 217 38.60 -63.92 -26.59
CA GLU A 217 39.68 -63.10 -27.16
C GLU A 217 40.93 -62.99 -26.25
N LYS A 218 40.93 -63.64 -25.07
CA LYS A 218 42.03 -63.61 -24.10
C LYS A 218 42.95 -64.84 -24.14
N GLU A 219 42.75 -65.77 -25.06
CA GLU A 219 43.67 -66.89 -25.20
C GLU A 219 44.94 -66.46 -25.96
N PRO A 220 46.14 -66.55 -25.35
CA PRO A 220 47.37 -66.22 -26.04
C PRO A 220 47.68 -67.26 -27.12
N PHE A 221 48.12 -66.81 -28.29
CA PHE A 221 48.59 -67.58 -29.46
C PHE A 221 49.83 -68.47 -29.18
N PHE A 222 49.83 -69.25 -28.10
CA PHE A 222 50.96 -70.12 -27.72
C PHE A 222 51.00 -71.46 -28.46
N ASN A 223 49.95 -71.80 -29.22
CA ASN A 223 49.87 -73.03 -30.01
C ASN A 223 49.79 -72.73 -31.51
N ASP A 224 50.79 -72.05 -32.06
CA ASP A 224 51.03 -72.09 -33.51
C ASP A 224 52.04 -73.23 -33.81
N PRO A 225 51.59 -74.37 -34.36
CA PRO A 225 52.46 -75.51 -34.68
C PRO A 225 53.44 -75.22 -35.81
N GLU A 226 53.35 -74.09 -36.53
CA GLU A 226 54.24 -73.78 -37.65
C GLU A 226 55.51 -73.01 -37.27
N ARG A 227 55.75 -72.68 -36.00
CA ARG A 227 56.94 -71.90 -35.63
C ARG A 227 58.24 -72.69 -35.92
N PRO A 228 59.08 -72.26 -36.88
CA PRO A 228 60.27 -72.99 -37.29
C PRO A 228 61.31 -73.01 -36.16
N ARG A 229 61.76 -74.22 -35.79
CA ARG A 229 62.85 -74.45 -34.83
C ARG A 229 64.13 -73.77 -35.33
N LYS A 230 64.52 -72.63 -34.71
CA LYS A 230 65.83 -72.02 -34.91
C LYS A 230 66.93 -73.04 -34.57
N ARG A 231 67.64 -73.51 -35.60
CA ARG A 231 68.85 -74.34 -35.47
C ARG A 231 69.90 -73.55 -34.67
N ARG A 232 70.26 -74.06 -33.49
CA ARG A 232 71.43 -73.63 -32.72
C ARG A 232 72.69 -73.81 -33.59
N GLN A 233 73.24 -72.73 -34.11
CA GLN A 233 74.59 -72.74 -34.68
C GLN A 233 75.61 -72.84 -33.54
N ARG A 234 76.44 -73.88 -33.58
CA ARG A 234 77.59 -74.07 -32.69
C ARG A 234 78.65 -73.01 -33.00
N ALA A 235 78.87 -72.09 -32.07
CA ALA A 235 80.02 -71.21 -32.07
C ALA A 235 81.30 -72.05 -31.82
N ARG A 236 82.14 -72.17 -32.84
CA ARG A 236 83.53 -72.66 -32.72
C ARG A 236 84.34 -71.60 -31.95
N ARG A 237 84.78 -71.93 -30.74
CA ARG A 237 85.87 -71.23 -30.06
C ARG A 237 87.17 -71.51 -30.84
N ARG A 238 87.75 -70.48 -31.45
CA ARG A 238 89.18 -70.42 -31.81
C ARG A 238 89.92 -69.74 -30.67
N GLY A 239 91.00 -70.36 -30.20
CA GLY A 239 91.97 -69.73 -29.31
C GLY A 239 93.04 -68.97 -30.08
N HIS A 240 93.70 -68.05 -29.37
CA HIS A 240 95.10 -67.63 -29.50
C HIS A 240 95.39 -66.77 -28.24
N LEU A 241 96.32 -67.25 -27.41
CA LEU A 241 97.69 -66.74 -27.23
C LEU A 241 97.72 -65.36 -26.57
#